data_AF-A0A7Z8R592-F1
#
_entry.id   AF-A0A7Z8R592-F1
#
_cell.length_a   1.000
_cell.length_b   1.000
_cell.length_c   1.000
_cell.angle_alpha   90.00
_cell.angle_beta   90.00
_cell.angle_gamma   90.00
#
_symmetry.space_group_name_H-M   'P 1'
#
loop_
_entity.id
_entity.type
_entity.pdbx_description
1 polymer ?
#
loop_
_entity_poly.entity_id
_entity_poly.type
_entity_poly.pdbx_seq_one_letter_code
_entity_poly.pdbx_strand_id
1 'polypeptide(L)'
;MIESISMQGVASFQDATPVSLNTNKKIVLFYGHNGTGKSTVARYLQDTTHNNYSHCSYVLPNAQDYQILVYNTDFVEKNFSQGSFEGVFTLGETNVTAEQAINTAKAEIEKLEKQRTQKQTLNGQHKEKETTQEKAIQAKCFETKHMHDKKDLDHCLIGFKGSTDAFYNEILKTDLIETPEYTFESLSAESKELNSKSATQKISIKNLVLDLASSESATILNEVIVGSSDSYLAKLVDKLKNSTWVNNGHVYIDGAEGKCPFCQQAIDDKLITNINNLFDGSYKEKKGELETLQSGYKQEIETLNETLSGTHYTTINDTKLDLAKEKLSGMLQANLTKLNQKLSDPSIKISLEYTTDLVQSINDIIDAYNVDREKFNTRLSDKEGALTVIKKKFWYLVRIKYDAAIKDHNTLIESIRTDIATAETEEKTLTTAIQSQEDIIIDNRKIITN
;
A
#
# COMPACT_ATOMS: atom_id res chain seq x y z
N MET A 1 -86.36 22.94 52.72
CA MET A 1 -86.10 24.34 52.29
C MET A 1 -85.49 25.06 53.46
N ILE A 2 -84.36 25.74 53.31
CA ILE A 2 -83.67 26.38 54.42
C ILE A 2 -84.58 27.45 55.06
N GLU A 3 -84.86 27.34 56.36
CA GLU A 3 -85.74 28.26 57.08
C GLU A 3 -85.04 29.55 57.46
N SER A 4 -83.78 29.44 57.88
CA SER A 4 -82.93 30.58 58.21
C SER A 4 -81.45 30.26 58.03
N ILE A 5 -80.66 31.32 57.80
CA ILE A 5 -79.19 31.27 57.72
C ILE A 5 -78.64 32.27 58.73
N SER A 6 -77.73 31.83 59.59
CA SER A 6 -77.02 32.66 60.57
C SER A 6 -75.58 32.85 60.12
N MET A 7 -75.17 34.11 59.96
CA MET A 7 -73.82 34.48 59.54
C MET A 7 -73.11 35.24 60.66
N GLN A 8 -71.88 34.84 60.99
CA GLN A 8 -71.07 35.50 62.03
C GLN A 8 -69.58 35.34 61.75
N GLY A 9 -68.80 36.40 61.98
CA GLY A 9 -67.34 36.38 61.94
C GLY A 9 -66.72 36.11 60.56
N VAL A 10 -67.46 36.34 59.46
CA VAL A 10 -66.99 35.98 58.11
C VAL A 10 -67.19 37.10 57.09
N ALA A 11 -66.14 37.41 56.34
CA ALA A 11 -66.11 38.45 55.30
C ALA A 11 -66.70 39.80 55.76
N SER A 12 -67.88 40.18 55.27
CA SER A 12 -68.59 41.42 55.63
C SER A 12 -69.50 41.28 56.86
N PHE A 13 -69.66 40.08 57.42
CA PHE A 13 -70.40 39.79 58.65
C PHE A 13 -69.43 39.75 59.84
N GLN A 14 -68.71 40.85 60.11
CA GLN A 14 -67.64 40.89 61.12
C GLN A 14 -68.14 41.10 62.56
N ASP A 15 -69.41 41.48 62.73
CA ASP A 15 -69.95 41.81 64.04
C ASP A 15 -69.99 40.60 64.99
N ALA A 16 -69.78 40.86 66.28
CA ALA A 16 -69.82 39.85 67.33
C ALA A 16 -71.23 39.23 67.52
N THR A 17 -72.27 39.91 67.03
CA THR A 17 -73.66 39.40 67.04
C THR A 17 -73.98 38.69 65.72
N PRO A 18 -74.48 37.44 65.75
CA PRO A 18 -74.89 36.73 64.54
C PRO A 18 -76.00 37.47 63.79
N VAL A 19 -75.84 37.61 62.47
CA VAL A 19 -76.87 38.16 61.59
C VAL A 19 -77.72 37.00 61.07
N SER A 20 -78.99 36.98 61.47
CA SER A 20 -79.96 35.96 61.03
C SER A 20 -80.74 36.43 59.81
N LEU A 21 -80.61 35.69 58.71
CA LEU A 21 -81.33 35.86 57.46
C LEU A 21 -82.51 34.89 57.41
N ASN A 22 -83.73 35.41 57.35
CA ASN A 22 -84.92 34.57 57.22
C ASN A 22 -85.12 34.14 55.77
N THR A 23 -85.15 32.83 55.52
CA THR A 23 -85.23 32.24 54.18
C THR A 23 -86.43 31.29 54.01
N ASN A 24 -87.44 31.38 54.87
CA ASN A 24 -88.58 30.45 54.93
C ASN A 24 -89.58 30.52 53.76
N LYS A 25 -89.18 31.06 52.60
CA LYS A 25 -90.02 31.21 51.40
C LYS A 25 -89.45 30.42 50.23
N LYS A 26 -90.34 29.99 49.32
CA LYS A 26 -89.97 29.26 48.10
C LYS A 26 -88.90 29.97 47.25
N ILE A 27 -88.98 31.29 47.19
CA ILE A 27 -88.03 32.15 46.50
C ILE A 27 -87.61 33.23 47.49
N VAL A 28 -86.30 33.36 47.69
CA VAL A 28 -85.69 34.38 48.55
C VAL A 28 -84.71 35.17 47.69
N LEU A 29 -84.91 36.49 47.65
CA LEU A 29 -84.09 37.40 46.86
C LEU A 29 -83.26 38.27 47.80
N PHE A 30 -81.94 38.03 47.82
CA PHE A 30 -80.98 38.91 48.49
C PHE A 30 -80.46 39.93 47.48
N TYR A 31 -80.76 41.21 47.70
CA TYR A 31 -80.28 42.31 46.86
C TYR A 31 -79.53 43.34 47.69
N GLY A 32 -78.64 44.09 47.05
CA GLY A 32 -77.79 45.09 47.71
C GLY A 32 -76.62 45.48 46.81
N HIS A 33 -75.92 46.56 47.14
CA HIS A 33 -74.76 47.02 46.39
C HIS A 33 -73.60 46.00 46.35
N ASN A 34 -72.65 46.21 45.45
CA ASN A 34 -71.44 45.40 45.40
C ASN A 34 -70.69 45.46 46.74
N GLY A 35 -70.17 44.32 47.21
CA GLY A 35 -69.45 44.24 48.49
C GLY A 35 -70.31 44.01 49.74
N THR A 36 -71.64 43.99 49.65
CA THR A 36 -72.53 43.79 50.83
C THR A 36 -72.63 42.35 51.35
N GLY A 37 -71.76 41.43 50.90
CA GLY A 37 -71.73 40.06 51.43
C GLY A 37 -72.66 39.03 50.77
N LYS A 38 -73.37 39.38 49.69
CA LYS A 38 -74.27 38.44 48.97
C LYS A 38 -73.58 37.14 48.56
N SER A 39 -72.40 37.25 47.94
CA SER A 39 -71.62 36.09 47.50
C SER A 39 -71.07 35.28 48.67
N THR A 40 -70.84 35.89 49.84
CA THR A 40 -70.39 35.19 51.05
C THR A 40 -71.44 34.20 51.54
N VAL A 41 -72.72 34.58 51.50
CA VAL A 41 -73.82 33.66 51.85
C VAL A 41 -73.87 32.48 50.88
N ALA A 42 -73.71 32.74 49.58
CA ALA A 42 -73.65 31.68 48.58
C ALA A 42 -72.46 30.72 48.79
N ARG A 43 -71.26 31.24 49.07
CA ARG A 43 -70.06 30.43 49.34
C ARG A 43 -70.16 29.61 50.61
N TYR A 44 -70.78 30.14 51.66
CA TYR A 44 -71.06 29.37 52.87
C TYR A 44 -71.95 28.15 52.56
N LEU A 45 -73.02 28.34 51.79
CA LEU A 45 -73.90 27.25 51.40
C LEU A 45 -73.25 26.23 50.45
N GLN A 46 -72.17 26.61 49.76
CA GLN A 46 -71.42 25.75 48.86
C GLN A 46 -70.48 24.80 49.61
N ASP A 47 -69.85 25.29 50.68
CA ASP A 47 -69.01 24.50 51.58
C ASP A 47 -69.24 24.96 53.02
N THR A 48 -70.19 24.31 53.68
CA THR A 48 -70.57 24.63 55.07
C THR A 48 -69.53 24.18 56.09
N THR A 49 -68.54 23.38 55.67
CA THR A 49 -67.54 22.76 56.54
C THR A 49 -66.21 23.52 56.59
N HIS A 50 -66.03 24.51 55.71
CA HIS A 50 -64.81 25.31 55.68
C HIS A 50 -64.60 26.05 57.01
N ASN A 51 -63.36 26.07 57.52
CA ASN A 51 -63.00 26.64 58.83
C ASN A 51 -63.48 28.09 59.05
N ASN A 52 -63.51 28.89 57.98
CA ASN A 52 -63.98 30.28 58.01
C ASN A 52 -65.47 30.44 58.36
N TYR A 53 -66.25 29.35 58.35
CA TYR A 53 -67.68 29.35 58.63
C TYR A 53 -68.03 28.64 59.94
N SER A 54 -67.06 28.43 60.83
CA SER A 54 -67.24 27.74 62.12
C SER A 54 -68.32 28.36 63.02
N HIS A 55 -68.64 29.63 62.81
CA HIS A 55 -69.67 30.38 63.55
C HIS A 55 -70.93 30.64 62.73
N CYS A 56 -71.05 30.05 61.53
CA CYS A 56 -72.23 30.14 60.68
C CYS A 56 -73.08 28.87 60.80
N SER A 57 -74.40 29.01 60.71
CA SER A 57 -75.32 27.87 60.75
C SER A 57 -76.52 28.11 59.83
N TYR A 58 -77.24 27.04 59.49
CA TYR A 58 -78.52 27.13 58.81
C TYR A 58 -79.51 26.15 59.42
N VAL A 59 -80.80 26.46 59.29
CA VAL A 59 -81.90 25.65 59.85
C VAL A 59 -82.69 25.03 58.71
N LEU A 60 -82.94 23.72 58.82
CA LEU A 60 -83.82 22.98 57.93
C LEU A 60 -85.13 22.62 58.67
N PRO A 61 -86.26 22.52 57.96
CA PRO A 61 -87.58 22.25 58.55
C PRO A 61 -87.70 20.85 59.15
N ASN A 62 -86.77 19.95 58.80
CA ASN A 62 -86.76 18.55 59.18
C ASN A 62 -85.35 17.96 58.97
N ALA A 63 -85.01 16.95 59.76
CA ALA A 63 -83.68 16.31 59.80
C ALA A 63 -83.39 15.37 58.61
N GLN A 64 -83.95 15.65 57.42
CA GLN A 64 -83.62 14.93 56.19
C GLN A 64 -82.36 15.52 55.56
N ASP A 65 -81.55 14.65 54.94
CA ASP A 65 -80.38 15.05 54.16
C ASP A 65 -80.82 15.73 52.86
N TYR A 66 -80.87 17.07 52.88
CA TYR A 66 -81.08 17.88 51.68
C TYR A 66 -79.75 18.13 50.98
N GLN A 67 -79.68 17.88 49.67
CA GLN A 67 -78.57 18.33 48.85
C GLN A 67 -78.70 19.84 48.57
N ILE A 68 -77.67 20.61 48.92
CA ILE A 68 -77.58 22.03 48.61
C ILE A 68 -76.81 22.19 47.29
N LEU A 69 -77.44 22.82 46.30
CA LEU A 69 -76.83 23.14 45.02
C LEU A 69 -76.61 24.64 44.94
N VAL A 70 -75.35 25.07 44.82
CA VAL A 70 -74.98 26.47 44.70
C VAL A 70 -74.42 26.73 43.30
N TYR A 71 -75.06 27.65 42.58
CA TYR A 71 -74.57 28.17 41.31
C TYR A 71 -74.03 29.59 41.53
N ASN A 72 -72.71 29.74 41.50
CA ASN A 72 -72.00 31.00 41.68
C ASN A 72 -70.79 31.10 40.75
N THR A 73 -70.07 32.22 40.81
CA THR A 73 -68.85 32.45 40.00
C THR A 73 -67.80 31.36 40.23
N ASP A 74 -67.57 30.95 41.47
CA ASP A 74 -66.59 29.92 41.81
C ASP A 74 -66.95 28.56 41.16
N PHE A 75 -68.24 28.20 41.09
CA PHE A 75 -68.72 27.03 40.36
C PHE A 75 -68.49 27.16 38.84
N VAL A 76 -68.72 28.34 38.28
CA VAL A 76 -68.50 28.59 36.85
C VAL A 76 -67.01 28.49 36.51
N GLU A 77 -66.14 29.17 37.24
CA GLU A 77 -64.69 29.12 37.03
C GLU A 77 -64.11 27.71 37.19
N LYS A 78 -64.61 26.95 38.18
CA LYS A 78 -64.15 25.59 38.44
C LYS A 78 -64.57 24.60 37.35
N ASN A 79 -65.75 24.77 36.76
CA ASN A 79 -66.35 23.75 35.89
C ASN A 79 -66.43 24.14 34.42
N PHE A 80 -66.22 25.41 34.08
CA PHE A 80 -66.33 25.94 32.72
C PHE A 80 -65.07 26.75 32.38
N SER A 81 -64.08 26.10 31.76
CA SER A 81 -62.96 26.80 31.12
C SER A 81 -63.25 27.04 29.64
N GLN A 82 -62.88 28.21 29.11
CA GLN A 82 -62.85 28.43 27.66
C GLN A 82 -61.71 27.61 27.04
N GLY A 83 -62.02 26.39 26.61
CA GLY A 83 -61.13 25.57 25.79
C GLY A 83 -60.97 26.14 24.37
N SER A 84 -59.81 25.95 23.76
CA SER A 84 -59.40 26.53 22.47
C SER A 84 -60.05 25.87 21.23
N PHE A 85 -61.12 25.10 21.42
CA PHE A 85 -61.87 24.46 20.33
C PHE A 85 -63.24 25.13 20.16
N GLU A 86 -63.51 25.64 18.96
CA GLU A 86 -64.85 26.12 18.60
C GLU A 86 -65.87 24.96 18.77
N GLY A 87 -66.79 25.13 19.72
CA GLY A 87 -67.97 24.27 19.86
C GLY A 87 -67.91 23.16 20.91
N VAL A 88 -66.85 23.03 21.71
CA VAL A 88 -66.76 22.01 22.78
C VAL A 88 -66.72 22.67 24.16
N PHE A 89 -67.81 22.54 24.92
CA PHE A 89 -67.87 22.90 26.34
C PHE A 89 -67.47 21.69 27.17
N THR A 90 -66.26 21.70 27.75
CA THR A 90 -65.81 20.67 28.70
C THR A 90 -66.42 20.93 30.08
N LEU A 91 -67.21 19.97 30.59
CA LEU A 91 -67.82 20.03 31.92
C LEU A 91 -66.97 19.21 32.90
N GLY A 92 -66.46 19.83 33.96
CA GLY A 92 -65.82 19.17 35.10
C GLY A 92 -64.28 19.28 35.16
N GLU A 93 -63.75 19.35 36.39
CA GLU A 93 -62.33 19.56 36.72
C GLU A 93 -61.38 18.55 36.05
N THR A 94 -61.82 17.28 35.92
CA THR A 94 -61.09 16.20 35.25
C THR A 94 -60.88 16.43 33.75
N ASN A 95 -61.83 17.08 33.08
CA ASN A 95 -61.75 17.35 31.64
C ASN A 95 -60.76 18.48 31.33
N VAL A 96 -60.68 19.49 32.20
CA VAL A 96 -59.70 20.59 32.08
C VAL A 96 -58.27 20.06 32.21
N THR A 97 -58.02 19.17 33.17
CA THR A 97 -56.70 18.54 33.35
C THR A 97 -56.30 17.66 32.16
N ALA A 98 -57.25 16.91 31.60
CA ALA A 98 -57.00 16.08 30.42
C ALA A 98 -56.69 16.93 29.17
N GLU A 99 -57.39 18.05 28.99
CA GLU A 99 -57.17 18.97 27.87
C GLU A 99 -55.80 19.67 27.96
N GLN A 100 -55.37 20.06 29.17
CA GLN A 100 -54.01 20.58 29.39
C GLN A 100 -52.94 19.53 29.06
N ALA A 101 -53.11 18.29 29.53
CA ALA A 101 -52.18 17.20 29.23
C ALA A 101 -52.05 16.93 27.72
N ILE A 102 -53.17 16.98 26.97
CA ILE A 102 -53.17 16.85 25.51
C ILE A 102 -52.37 17.99 24.85
N ASN A 103 -52.58 19.23 25.28
CA ASN A 103 -51.90 20.39 24.69
C ASN A 103 -50.39 20.35 24.98
N THR A 104 -49.99 19.97 26.19
CA THR A 104 -48.57 19.76 26.54
C THR A 104 -47.95 18.64 25.72
N ALA A 105 -48.63 17.50 25.59
CA ALA A 105 -48.14 16.38 24.79
C ALA A 105 -47.98 16.74 23.30
N LYS A 106 -48.93 17.48 22.72
CA LYS A 106 -48.82 17.99 21.33
C LYS A 106 -47.61 18.92 21.13
N ALA A 107 -47.39 19.85 22.06
CA ALA A 107 -46.25 20.76 21.99
C ALA A 107 -44.91 20.00 22.10
N GLU A 108 -44.85 18.97 22.95
CA GLU A 108 -43.65 18.12 23.05
C GLU A 108 -43.45 17.25 21.81
N ILE A 109 -44.52 16.71 21.21
CA ILE A 109 -44.45 16.01 19.91
C ILE A 109 -43.86 16.91 18.84
N GLU A 110 -44.32 18.16 18.70
CA GLU A 110 -43.80 19.10 17.70
C GLU A 110 -42.30 19.34 17.87
N LYS A 111 -41.85 19.48 19.12
CA LYS A 111 -40.43 19.62 19.47
C LYS A 111 -39.62 18.37 19.15
N LEU A 112 -40.11 17.18 19.53
CA LEU A 112 -39.45 15.90 19.27
C LEU A 112 -39.40 15.58 17.78
N GLU A 113 -40.45 15.88 17.03
CA GLU A 113 -40.50 15.74 15.57
C GLU A 113 -39.46 16.60 14.89
N LYS A 114 -39.33 17.87 15.31
CA LYS A 114 -38.27 18.76 14.80
C LYS A 114 -36.87 18.20 15.05
N GLN A 115 -36.61 17.63 16.23
CA GLN A 115 -35.35 16.96 16.53
C GLN A 115 -35.15 15.71 15.66
N ARG A 116 -36.20 14.90 15.47
CA ARG A 116 -36.16 13.70 14.64
C ARG A 116 -35.81 14.04 13.19
N THR A 117 -36.46 15.05 12.61
CA THR A 117 -36.16 15.51 11.23
C THR A 117 -34.71 15.99 11.09
N GLN A 118 -34.17 16.69 12.10
CA GLN A 118 -32.76 17.10 12.09
C GLN A 118 -31.83 15.89 12.10
N LYS A 119 -32.11 14.87 12.92
CA LYS A 119 -31.31 13.64 12.97
C LYS A 119 -31.41 12.82 11.68
N GLN A 120 -32.59 12.74 11.06
CA GLN A 120 -32.78 12.11 9.75
C GLN A 120 -31.97 12.82 8.65
N THR A 121 -31.97 14.16 8.66
CA THR A 121 -31.18 14.95 7.71
C THR A 121 -29.68 14.69 7.90
N LEU A 122 -29.21 14.68 9.15
CA LEU A 122 -27.81 14.38 9.48
C LEU A 122 -27.45 12.95 9.03
N ASN A 123 -28.27 11.95 9.34
CA ASN A 123 -28.06 10.57 8.91
C ASN A 123 -27.94 10.47 7.37
N GLY A 124 -28.80 11.18 6.63
CA GLY A 124 -28.72 11.29 5.18
C GLY A 124 -27.38 11.87 4.69
N GLN A 125 -26.90 12.95 5.32
CA GLN A 125 -25.60 13.55 5.00
C GLN A 125 -24.43 12.59 5.27
N HIS A 126 -24.50 11.81 6.34
CA HIS A 126 -23.46 10.82 6.67
C HIS A 126 -23.44 9.67 5.66
N LYS A 127 -24.60 9.15 5.23
CA LYS A 127 -24.70 8.12 4.18
C LYS A 127 -24.20 8.62 2.82
N GLU A 128 -24.50 9.87 2.48
CA GLU A 128 -23.98 10.52 1.27
C GLU A 128 -22.45 10.70 1.35
N LYS A 129 -21.93 11.08 2.52
CA LYS A 129 -20.50 11.20 2.78
C LYS A 129 -19.80 9.85 2.64
N GLU A 130 -20.36 8.77 3.19
CA GLU A 130 -19.83 7.40 3.02
C GLU A 130 -19.70 7.05 1.53
N THR A 131 -20.81 7.19 0.78
CA THR A 131 -20.85 6.90 -0.66
C THR A 131 -19.84 7.73 -1.45
N THR A 132 -19.69 9.01 -1.09
CA THR A 132 -18.72 9.91 -1.72
C THR A 132 -17.28 9.48 -1.45
N GLN A 133 -16.96 9.09 -0.21
CA GLN A 133 -15.62 8.62 0.15
C GLN A 133 -15.28 7.29 -0.52
N GLU A 134 -16.24 6.36 -0.60
CA GLU A 134 -16.07 5.09 -1.32
C GLU A 134 -15.76 5.33 -2.81
N LYS A 135 -16.54 6.18 -3.48
CA LYS A 135 -16.28 6.54 -4.89
C LYS A 135 -14.94 7.24 -5.07
N ALA A 136 -14.53 8.08 -4.11
CA ALA A 136 -13.26 8.81 -4.18
C ALA A 136 -12.05 7.87 -4.13
N ILE A 137 -12.02 6.90 -3.20
CA ILE A 137 -10.91 5.95 -3.12
C ILE A 137 -10.87 5.03 -4.35
N GLN A 138 -12.04 4.60 -4.83
CA GLN A 138 -12.16 3.77 -6.03
C GLN A 138 -11.60 4.52 -7.26
N ALA A 139 -12.00 5.77 -7.46
CA ALA A 139 -11.50 6.61 -8.56
C ALA A 139 -9.98 6.83 -8.47
N LYS A 140 -9.46 7.11 -7.28
CA LYS A 140 -8.02 7.28 -7.02
C LYS A 140 -7.22 6.02 -7.36
N CYS A 141 -7.71 4.84 -6.98
CA CYS A 141 -7.09 3.57 -7.31
C CYS A 141 -7.11 3.32 -8.83
N PHE A 142 -8.22 3.68 -9.47
CA PHE A 142 -8.44 3.50 -10.91
C PHE A 142 -7.52 4.36 -11.78
N GLU A 143 -6.89 5.40 -11.24
CA GLU A 143 -5.87 6.19 -11.97
C GLU A 143 -4.72 5.33 -12.52
N THR A 144 -4.38 4.23 -11.83
CA THR A 144 -3.34 3.30 -12.30
C THR A 144 -3.71 2.64 -13.63
N LYS A 145 -5.00 2.47 -13.93
CA LYS A 145 -5.43 2.07 -15.28
C LYS A 145 -4.87 3.03 -16.32
N HIS A 146 -5.03 4.34 -16.16
CA HIS A 146 -4.60 5.33 -17.15
C HIS A 146 -3.07 5.32 -17.37
N MET A 147 -2.30 4.94 -16.35
CA MET A 147 -0.85 4.81 -16.45
C MET A 147 -0.40 3.66 -17.34
N HIS A 148 -1.19 2.57 -17.43
CA HIS A 148 -0.80 1.32 -18.10
C HIS A 148 -1.72 0.88 -19.25
N ASP A 149 -2.85 1.56 -19.46
CA ASP A 149 -3.78 1.29 -20.56
C ASP A 149 -3.09 1.54 -21.92
N LYS A 150 -3.26 0.60 -22.85
CA LYS A 150 -2.63 0.56 -24.17
C LYS A 150 -1.10 0.58 -24.15
N LYS A 151 -0.48 0.09 -23.07
CA LYS A 151 0.99 -0.10 -22.95
C LYS A 151 1.34 -1.57 -22.77
N ASP A 152 2.61 -1.86 -22.48
CA ASP A 152 3.10 -3.24 -22.39
C ASP A 152 2.43 -4.06 -21.25
N LEU A 153 1.89 -3.40 -20.23
CA LEU A 153 1.14 -4.02 -19.13
C LEU A 153 -0.38 -4.04 -19.32
N ASP A 154 -0.88 -3.69 -20.51
CA ASP A 154 -2.31 -3.61 -20.79
C ASP A 154 -3.06 -4.92 -20.51
N HIS A 155 -2.41 -6.05 -20.77
CA HIS A 155 -2.95 -7.39 -20.52
C HIS A 155 -3.30 -7.63 -19.04
N CYS A 156 -2.62 -6.96 -18.11
CA CYS A 156 -2.88 -7.06 -16.68
C CYS A 156 -4.26 -6.46 -16.31
N LEU A 157 -4.74 -5.51 -17.12
CA LEU A 157 -5.98 -4.75 -16.90
C LEU A 157 -7.22 -5.43 -17.52
N ILE A 158 -7.05 -6.50 -18.31
CA ILE A 158 -8.16 -7.22 -18.95
C ILE A 158 -9.13 -7.74 -17.87
N GLY A 159 -10.41 -7.39 -18.02
CA GLY A 159 -11.49 -7.68 -17.06
C GLY A 159 -11.83 -6.53 -16.12
N PHE A 160 -10.95 -5.53 -15.97
CA PHE A 160 -11.11 -4.46 -14.96
C PHE A 160 -11.29 -3.06 -15.55
N LYS A 161 -11.05 -2.87 -16.85
CA LYS A 161 -11.08 -1.54 -17.50
C LYS A 161 -12.44 -0.85 -17.50
N GLY A 162 -13.53 -1.61 -17.41
CA GLY A 162 -14.90 -1.11 -17.52
C GLY A 162 -15.61 -0.86 -16.19
N SER A 163 -15.01 -1.24 -15.05
CA SER A 163 -15.63 -1.12 -13.74
C SER A 163 -14.60 -0.70 -12.70
N THR A 164 -14.80 0.49 -12.14
CA THR A 164 -14.00 1.02 -11.04
C THR A 164 -14.14 0.14 -9.79
N ASP A 165 -15.34 -0.39 -9.54
CA ASP A 165 -15.61 -1.34 -8.45
C ASP A 165 -14.82 -2.64 -8.61
N ALA A 166 -14.84 -3.25 -9.80
CA ALA A 166 -14.11 -4.49 -10.06
C ALA A 166 -12.59 -4.29 -9.88
N PHE A 167 -12.06 -3.16 -10.33
CA PHE A 167 -10.66 -2.80 -10.15
C PHE A 167 -10.28 -2.66 -8.68
N TYR A 168 -11.10 -1.92 -7.91
CA TYR A 168 -10.87 -1.73 -6.48
C TYR A 168 -10.97 -3.05 -5.71
N ASN A 169 -11.96 -3.88 -6.01
CA ASN A 169 -12.13 -5.20 -5.40
C ASN A 169 -10.95 -6.14 -5.69
N GLU A 170 -10.34 -6.06 -6.88
CA GLU A 170 -9.14 -6.83 -7.19
C GLU A 170 -7.95 -6.41 -6.32
N ILE A 171 -7.80 -5.10 -6.07
CA ILE A 171 -6.79 -4.61 -5.13
C ILE A 171 -7.06 -5.20 -3.75
N LEU A 172 -8.29 -5.12 -3.24
CA LEU A 172 -8.62 -5.63 -1.90
C LEU A 172 -8.40 -7.14 -1.75
N LYS A 173 -8.60 -7.92 -2.82
CA LYS A 173 -8.31 -9.37 -2.85
C LYS A 173 -6.83 -9.70 -2.94
N THR A 174 -6.02 -8.74 -3.37
CA THR A 174 -4.59 -8.95 -3.56
C THR A 174 -3.86 -8.81 -2.23
N ASP A 175 -3.07 -9.83 -1.88
CA ASP A 175 -2.25 -9.80 -0.66
C ASP A 175 -1.25 -8.65 -0.68
N LEU A 176 -1.01 -8.06 0.49
CA LEU A 176 0.06 -7.10 0.67
C LEU A 176 1.39 -7.85 0.85
N ILE A 177 2.41 -7.46 0.07
CA ILE A 177 3.78 -7.96 0.22
C ILE A 177 4.69 -6.81 0.65
N GLU A 178 5.72 -7.09 1.46
CA GLU A 178 6.55 -6.05 2.07
C GLU A 178 7.56 -5.43 1.09
N THR A 179 8.26 -6.25 0.31
CA THR A 179 9.34 -5.77 -0.57
C THR A 179 9.34 -6.54 -1.89
N PRO A 180 8.78 -5.96 -2.96
CA PRO A 180 8.84 -6.58 -4.28
C PRO A 180 10.25 -6.45 -4.86
N GLU A 181 10.80 -7.53 -5.41
CA GLU A 181 12.06 -7.53 -6.18
C GLU A 181 11.88 -7.00 -7.62
N TYR A 182 10.76 -6.35 -7.91
CA TYR A 182 10.35 -5.94 -9.25
C TYR A 182 9.58 -4.61 -9.21
N THR A 183 9.59 -3.88 -10.31
CA THR A 183 8.90 -2.60 -10.48
C THR A 183 7.94 -2.64 -11.67
N PHE A 184 7.12 -1.61 -11.83
CA PHE A 184 6.26 -1.50 -13.01
C PHE A 184 7.11 -1.44 -14.30
N GLU A 185 8.26 -0.78 -14.25
CA GLU A 185 9.20 -0.66 -15.38
C GLU A 185 9.81 -2.02 -15.72
N SER A 186 10.27 -2.79 -14.74
CA SER A 186 10.86 -4.12 -14.99
C SER A 186 9.83 -5.09 -15.56
N LEU A 187 8.58 -5.09 -15.05
CA LEU A 187 7.48 -5.89 -15.59
C LEU A 187 7.07 -5.43 -16.99
N SER A 188 7.07 -4.12 -17.26
CA SER A 188 6.79 -3.56 -18.58
C SER A 188 7.83 -4.01 -19.60
N ALA A 189 9.12 -3.96 -19.23
CA ALA A 189 10.21 -4.45 -20.07
C ALA A 189 10.08 -5.95 -20.36
N GLU A 190 9.79 -6.76 -19.34
CA GLU A 190 9.57 -8.21 -19.49
C GLU A 190 8.38 -8.51 -20.40
N SER A 191 7.23 -7.86 -20.17
CA SER A 191 6.03 -8.05 -20.99
C SER A 191 6.26 -7.62 -22.44
N LYS A 192 6.99 -6.52 -22.66
CA LYS A 192 7.36 -6.04 -24.00
C LYS A 192 8.25 -7.05 -24.72
N GLU A 193 9.22 -7.62 -24.02
CA GLU A 193 10.12 -8.62 -24.58
C GLU A 193 9.36 -9.88 -25.01
N LEU A 194 8.44 -10.37 -24.18
CA LEU A 194 7.59 -11.55 -24.49
C LEU A 194 6.55 -11.30 -25.59
N ASN A 195 6.08 -10.05 -25.72
CA ASN A 195 5.08 -9.68 -26.73
C ASN A 195 5.67 -9.12 -28.03
N SER A 196 6.98 -8.98 -28.11
CA SER A 196 7.64 -8.57 -29.36
C SER A 196 7.35 -9.58 -30.48
N LYS A 197 6.99 -9.08 -31.67
CA LYS A 197 6.84 -9.92 -32.87
C LYS A 197 8.15 -10.58 -33.30
N SER A 198 9.29 -10.05 -32.85
CA SER A 198 10.62 -10.61 -33.08
C SER A 198 11.12 -11.50 -31.93
N ALA A 199 10.28 -11.75 -30.91
CA ALA A 199 10.65 -12.62 -29.80
C ALA A 199 10.92 -14.03 -30.33
N THR A 200 12.19 -14.41 -30.32
CA THR A 200 12.71 -15.69 -30.78
C THR A 200 13.58 -16.29 -29.69
N GLN A 201 13.73 -17.61 -29.69
CA GLN A 201 14.59 -18.28 -28.73
C GLN A 201 16.03 -17.76 -28.88
N LYS A 202 16.61 -17.34 -27.77
CA LYS A 202 18.00 -16.90 -27.70
C LYS A 202 18.88 -18.14 -27.59
N ILE A 203 19.70 -18.39 -28.61
CA ILE A 203 20.64 -19.51 -28.62
C ILE A 203 21.71 -19.28 -27.54
N SER A 204 22.09 -20.31 -26.79
CA SER A 204 23.18 -20.21 -25.81
C SER A 204 24.51 -19.90 -26.49
N ILE A 205 25.28 -19.03 -25.85
CA ILE A 205 26.65 -18.71 -26.25
C ILE A 205 27.53 -19.86 -25.80
N LYS A 206 28.44 -20.32 -26.66
CA LYS A 206 29.41 -21.34 -26.27
C LYS A 206 30.49 -20.71 -25.40
N ASN A 207 30.94 -21.43 -24.39
CA ASN A 207 32.05 -21.01 -23.55
C ASN A 207 33.36 -21.03 -24.35
N LEU A 208 34.27 -20.17 -23.93
CA LEU A 208 35.61 -20.08 -24.47
C LEU A 208 36.43 -21.30 -24.02
N VAL A 209 37.09 -21.93 -24.98
CA VAL A 209 37.98 -23.07 -24.76
C VAL A 209 39.39 -22.64 -25.14
N LEU A 210 40.26 -22.53 -24.13
CA LEU A 210 41.68 -22.25 -24.28
C LEU A 210 42.39 -22.89 -23.09
N ASP A 211 43.29 -23.83 -23.36
CA ASP A 211 44.12 -24.46 -22.33
C ASP A 211 45.59 -24.36 -22.72
N LEU A 212 46.28 -23.45 -22.05
CA LEU A 212 47.71 -23.20 -22.22
C LEU A 212 48.50 -23.55 -20.97
N ALA A 213 47.91 -24.17 -19.95
CA ALA A 213 48.56 -24.37 -18.66
C ALA A 213 49.84 -25.22 -18.77
N SER A 214 49.84 -26.22 -19.65
CA SER A 214 51.01 -27.04 -19.95
C SER A 214 52.11 -26.23 -20.64
N SER A 215 51.75 -25.38 -21.61
CA SER A 215 52.66 -24.48 -22.30
C SER A 215 53.23 -23.38 -21.39
N GLU A 216 52.41 -22.86 -20.49
CA GLU A 216 52.75 -21.78 -19.55
C GLU A 216 53.65 -22.28 -18.40
N SER A 217 53.58 -23.57 -18.09
CA SER A 217 54.37 -24.25 -17.06
C SER A 217 55.55 -25.08 -17.60
N ALA A 218 55.80 -25.03 -18.91
CA ALA A 218 56.83 -25.82 -19.56
C ALA A 218 58.22 -25.59 -18.91
N THR A 219 58.88 -26.66 -18.50
CA THR A 219 60.13 -26.58 -17.72
C THR A 219 61.27 -25.92 -18.50
N ILE A 220 61.28 -26.10 -19.82
CA ILE A 220 62.27 -25.52 -20.74
C ILE A 220 62.37 -23.98 -20.67
N LEU A 221 61.31 -23.31 -20.21
CA LEU A 221 61.26 -21.86 -20.01
C LEU A 221 62.26 -21.38 -18.93
N ASN A 222 62.49 -22.23 -17.92
CA ASN A 222 63.38 -21.95 -16.79
C ASN A 222 64.80 -22.52 -16.95
N GLU A 223 65.04 -23.28 -18.01
CA GLU A 223 66.35 -23.85 -18.32
C GLU A 223 67.26 -22.81 -18.98
N VAL A 224 68.57 -22.87 -18.69
CA VAL A 224 69.58 -22.10 -19.43
C VAL A 224 70.08 -22.99 -20.56
N ILE A 225 69.76 -22.62 -21.81
CA ILE A 225 70.14 -23.38 -22.99
C ILE A 225 71.35 -22.68 -23.60
N VAL A 226 72.54 -23.19 -23.28
CA VAL A 226 73.82 -22.72 -23.80
C VAL A 226 74.54 -23.87 -24.48
N GLY A 227 75.57 -23.54 -25.26
CA GLY A 227 76.34 -24.55 -25.95
C GLY A 227 77.10 -25.50 -25.02
N SER A 228 77.51 -26.66 -25.57
CA SER A 228 78.22 -27.73 -24.84
C SER A 228 79.40 -27.21 -24.01
N SER A 229 79.57 -27.72 -22.78
CA SER A 229 80.55 -27.25 -21.79
C SER A 229 81.99 -27.72 -22.04
N ASP A 230 82.20 -28.63 -22.99
CA ASP A 230 83.41 -29.45 -23.04
C ASP A 230 84.55 -28.86 -23.91
N SER A 231 84.52 -27.55 -24.18
CA SER A 231 85.57 -26.85 -24.92
C SER A 231 86.19 -25.67 -24.16
N TYR A 232 87.41 -25.29 -24.52
CA TYR A 232 88.05 -24.07 -23.98
C TYR A 232 87.24 -22.82 -24.32
N LEU A 233 86.54 -22.83 -25.47
CA LEU A 233 85.69 -21.75 -25.94
C LEU A 233 84.43 -21.64 -25.08
N ALA A 234 83.83 -22.77 -24.68
CA ALA A 234 82.64 -22.82 -23.84
C ALA A 234 82.80 -22.08 -22.52
N LYS A 235 83.95 -22.22 -21.85
CA LYS A 235 84.26 -21.52 -20.60
C LYS A 235 84.27 -20.00 -20.77
N LEU A 236 84.81 -19.51 -21.88
CA LEU A 236 84.84 -18.09 -22.18
C LEU A 236 83.44 -17.57 -22.54
N VAL A 237 82.70 -18.33 -23.34
CA VAL A 237 81.33 -18.00 -23.76
C VAL A 237 80.38 -17.94 -22.56
N ASP A 238 80.48 -18.90 -21.65
CA ASP A 238 79.71 -18.90 -20.41
C ASP A 238 80.10 -17.74 -19.48
N LYS A 239 81.40 -17.44 -19.34
CA LYS A 239 81.87 -16.31 -18.54
C LYS A 239 81.36 -14.96 -19.06
N LEU A 240 81.34 -14.78 -20.38
CA LEU A 240 80.89 -13.55 -21.03
C LEU A 240 79.37 -13.49 -21.25
N LYS A 241 78.66 -14.61 -21.01
CA LYS A 241 77.23 -14.75 -21.29
C LYS A 241 76.86 -14.32 -22.71
N ASN A 242 77.71 -14.67 -23.68
CA ASN A 242 77.58 -14.23 -25.08
C ASN A 242 77.29 -15.39 -26.06
N SER A 243 76.72 -16.50 -25.58
CA SER A 243 76.39 -17.69 -26.39
C SER A 243 75.56 -17.33 -27.62
N THR A 244 74.55 -16.48 -27.46
CA THR A 244 73.68 -16.01 -28.54
C THR A 244 74.43 -15.19 -29.58
N TRP A 245 75.36 -14.34 -29.16
CA TRP A 245 76.22 -13.59 -30.08
C TRP A 245 77.13 -14.52 -30.89
N VAL A 246 77.72 -15.54 -30.25
CA VAL A 246 78.54 -16.55 -30.94
C VAL A 246 77.71 -17.35 -31.93
N ASN A 247 76.49 -17.76 -31.55
CA ASN A 247 75.57 -18.49 -32.43
C ASN A 247 75.15 -17.66 -33.65
N ASN A 248 74.84 -16.38 -33.45
CA ASN A 248 74.47 -15.47 -34.53
C ASN A 248 75.65 -15.19 -35.46
N GLY A 249 76.88 -15.21 -34.95
CA GLY A 249 78.10 -15.07 -35.76
C GLY A 249 78.46 -16.35 -36.51
N HIS A 250 78.18 -17.51 -35.90
CA HIS A 250 78.51 -18.83 -36.43
C HIS A 250 77.92 -19.07 -37.83
N VAL A 251 76.70 -18.59 -38.11
CA VAL A 251 76.02 -18.77 -39.40
C VAL A 251 76.78 -18.16 -40.60
N TYR A 252 77.71 -17.24 -40.37
CA TYR A 252 78.48 -16.59 -41.43
C TYR A 252 79.79 -17.30 -41.76
N ILE A 253 80.21 -18.30 -40.97
CA ILE A 253 81.52 -18.96 -41.12
C ILE A 253 81.61 -19.71 -42.46
N ASP A 254 80.57 -20.43 -42.85
CA ASP A 254 80.55 -21.22 -44.10
C ASP A 254 80.64 -20.34 -45.36
N GLY A 255 80.12 -19.10 -45.29
CA GLY A 255 80.17 -18.13 -46.38
C GLY A 255 81.42 -17.26 -46.42
N ALA A 256 82.34 -17.40 -45.45
CA ALA A 256 83.48 -16.50 -45.29
C ALA A 256 84.80 -17.04 -45.87
N GLU A 257 84.74 -18.10 -46.69
CA GLU A 257 85.88 -18.64 -47.45
C GLU A 257 87.15 -18.89 -46.60
N GLY A 258 87.00 -19.43 -45.39
CA GLY A 258 88.10 -19.72 -44.47
C GLY A 258 88.64 -18.51 -43.69
N LYS A 259 88.01 -17.34 -43.80
CA LYS A 259 88.30 -16.14 -43.01
C LYS A 259 87.28 -15.92 -41.91
N CYS A 260 87.70 -15.24 -40.85
CA CYS A 260 86.80 -14.82 -39.79
C CYS A 260 85.89 -13.69 -40.26
N PRO A 261 84.55 -13.83 -40.17
CA PRO A 261 83.61 -12.77 -40.54
C PRO A 261 83.85 -11.45 -39.81
N PHE A 262 84.46 -11.50 -38.62
CA PHE A 262 84.66 -10.34 -37.74
C PHE A 262 86.04 -9.69 -37.89
N CYS A 263 87.12 -10.46 -37.75
CA CYS A 263 88.49 -9.93 -37.75
C CYS A 263 89.25 -10.16 -39.07
N GLN A 264 88.65 -10.87 -40.04
CA GLN A 264 89.21 -11.18 -41.36
C GLN A 264 90.50 -12.02 -41.35
N GLN A 265 90.94 -12.49 -40.17
CA GLN A 265 92.05 -13.44 -40.04
C GLN A 265 91.64 -14.84 -40.51
N ALA A 266 92.61 -15.64 -40.94
CA ALA A 266 92.36 -17.05 -41.27
C ALA A 266 91.84 -17.79 -40.04
N ILE A 267 90.78 -18.58 -40.21
CA ILE A 267 90.25 -19.47 -39.16
C ILE A 267 90.85 -20.86 -39.37
N ASP A 268 91.37 -21.47 -38.29
CA ASP A 268 91.78 -22.87 -38.32
C ASP A 268 90.60 -23.84 -38.08
N ASP A 269 90.72 -25.06 -38.60
CA ASP A 269 89.70 -26.11 -38.49
C ASP A 269 89.35 -26.45 -37.03
N LYS A 270 90.32 -26.24 -36.11
CA LYS A 270 90.14 -26.50 -34.69
C LYS A 270 89.17 -25.49 -34.08
N LEU A 271 89.26 -24.21 -34.41
CA LEU A 271 88.34 -23.18 -33.96
C LEU A 271 86.93 -23.41 -34.53
N ILE A 272 86.82 -23.77 -35.82
CA ILE A 272 85.52 -24.13 -36.45
C ILE A 272 84.88 -25.29 -35.70
N THR A 273 85.65 -26.35 -35.43
CA THR A 273 85.16 -27.52 -34.69
C THR A 273 84.71 -27.15 -33.28
N ASN A 274 85.45 -26.28 -32.58
CA ASN A 274 85.06 -25.83 -31.23
C ASN A 274 83.80 -24.96 -31.25
N ILE A 275 83.61 -24.09 -32.25
CA ILE A 275 82.38 -23.30 -32.41
C ILE A 275 81.19 -24.22 -32.75
N ASN A 276 81.36 -25.18 -33.66
CA ASN A 276 80.33 -26.16 -34.02
C ASN A 276 79.91 -27.02 -32.82
N ASN A 277 80.88 -27.46 -32.00
CA ASN A 277 80.62 -28.26 -30.82
C ASN A 277 79.90 -27.49 -29.71
N LEU A 278 79.93 -26.14 -29.70
CA LEU A 278 79.05 -25.39 -28.81
C LEU A 278 77.59 -25.68 -29.15
N PHE A 279 77.21 -25.65 -30.42
CA PHE A 279 75.81 -25.83 -30.84
C PHE A 279 75.55 -27.27 -31.30
N ASP A 280 75.81 -28.20 -30.38
CA ASP A 280 75.65 -29.64 -30.59
C ASP A 280 74.18 -30.11 -30.75
N GLY A 281 73.99 -31.43 -30.82
CA GLY A 281 72.66 -32.02 -30.97
C GLY A 281 71.70 -31.66 -29.84
N SER A 282 72.19 -31.57 -28.59
CA SER A 282 71.35 -31.25 -27.42
C SER A 282 70.87 -29.79 -27.46
N TYR A 283 71.75 -28.86 -27.84
CA TYR A 283 71.35 -27.47 -28.04
C TYR A 283 70.28 -27.33 -29.13
N LYS A 284 70.47 -28.00 -30.28
CA LYS A 284 69.52 -27.95 -31.41
C LYS A 284 68.17 -28.56 -31.04
N GLU A 285 68.16 -29.67 -30.30
CA GLU A 285 66.93 -30.33 -29.82
C GLU A 285 66.13 -29.40 -28.90
N LYS A 286 66.76 -28.82 -27.86
CA LYS A 286 66.09 -27.88 -26.96
C LYS A 286 65.61 -26.62 -27.68
N LYS A 287 66.38 -26.11 -28.64
CA LYS A 287 65.94 -24.98 -29.47
C LYS A 287 64.71 -25.35 -30.30
N GLY A 288 64.66 -26.55 -30.88
CA GLY A 288 63.49 -27.05 -31.60
C GLY A 288 62.25 -27.23 -30.71
N GLU A 289 62.44 -27.65 -29.45
CA GLU A 289 61.37 -27.70 -28.45
C GLU A 289 60.80 -26.30 -28.15
N LEU A 290 61.66 -25.30 -27.98
CA LEU A 290 61.24 -23.90 -27.81
C LEU A 290 60.50 -23.35 -29.04
N GLU A 291 60.98 -23.66 -30.25
CA GLU A 291 60.31 -23.26 -31.51
C GLU A 291 58.91 -23.88 -31.60
N THR A 292 58.79 -25.16 -31.26
CA THR A 292 57.50 -25.86 -31.24
C THR A 292 56.56 -25.24 -30.22
N LEU A 293 57.02 -25.02 -28.98
CA LEU A 293 56.25 -24.39 -27.92
C LEU A 293 55.76 -22.98 -28.33
N GLN A 294 56.65 -22.15 -28.88
CA GLN A 294 56.32 -20.80 -29.33
C GLN A 294 55.30 -20.82 -30.48
N SER A 295 55.49 -21.70 -31.46
CA SER A 295 54.58 -21.82 -32.60
C SER A 295 53.19 -22.29 -32.19
N GLY A 296 53.11 -23.26 -31.26
CA GLY A 296 51.87 -23.75 -30.71
C GLY A 296 51.14 -22.66 -29.93
N TYR A 297 51.85 -21.95 -29.05
CA TYR A 297 51.29 -20.82 -28.30
C TYR A 297 50.73 -19.74 -29.24
N LYS A 298 51.46 -19.41 -30.30
CA LYS A 298 51.02 -18.45 -31.31
C LYS A 298 49.77 -18.93 -32.06
N GLN A 299 49.72 -20.19 -32.46
CA GLN A 299 48.57 -20.77 -33.16
C GLN A 299 47.30 -20.76 -32.28
N GLU A 300 47.44 -21.02 -30.98
CA GLU A 300 46.32 -20.94 -30.04
C GLU A 300 45.78 -19.50 -29.92
N ILE A 301 46.66 -18.49 -29.92
CA ILE A 301 46.26 -17.07 -29.96
C ILE A 301 45.50 -16.74 -31.25
N GLU A 302 45.97 -17.21 -32.40
CA GLU A 302 45.31 -16.99 -33.69
C GLU A 302 43.91 -17.63 -33.69
N THR A 303 43.81 -18.89 -33.27
CA THR A 303 42.55 -19.64 -33.14
C THR A 303 41.56 -18.96 -32.19
N LEU A 304 42.06 -18.42 -31.07
CA LEU A 304 41.27 -17.66 -30.11
C LEU A 304 40.71 -16.38 -30.75
N ASN A 305 41.54 -15.62 -31.46
CA ASN A 305 41.11 -14.38 -32.11
C ASN A 305 40.05 -14.62 -33.17
N GLU A 306 40.17 -15.71 -33.96
CA GLU A 306 39.13 -16.14 -34.89
C GLU A 306 37.83 -16.49 -34.17
N THR A 307 37.92 -17.24 -33.06
CA THR A 307 36.77 -17.63 -32.23
C THR A 307 36.05 -16.41 -31.67
N LEU A 308 36.79 -15.45 -31.10
CA LEU A 308 36.25 -14.22 -30.52
C LEU A 308 35.68 -13.25 -31.57
N SER A 309 36.12 -13.36 -32.82
CA SER A 309 35.58 -12.59 -33.95
C SER A 309 34.25 -13.15 -34.46
N GLY A 310 33.85 -14.36 -34.01
CA GLY A 310 32.58 -14.98 -34.36
C GLY A 310 31.35 -14.18 -33.90
N THR A 311 30.25 -14.31 -34.63
CA THR A 311 28.98 -13.60 -34.37
C THR A 311 28.42 -13.84 -32.96
N HIS A 312 28.69 -15.01 -32.37
CA HIS A 312 28.24 -15.35 -31.02
C HIS A 312 28.88 -14.48 -29.92
N TYR A 313 30.08 -13.95 -30.15
CA TYR A 313 30.81 -13.12 -29.17
C TYR A 313 30.72 -11.63 -29.45
N THR A 314 30.45 -11.24 -30.69
CA THR A 314 30.39 -9.83 -31.15
C THR A 314 28.99 -9.22 -31.04
N THR A 315 27.95 -10.05 -30.91
CA THR A 315 26.56 -9.59 -30.71
C THR A 315 26.23 -9.21 -29.27
N ILE A 316 27.14 -9.48 -28.33
CA ILE A 316 26.98 -9.14 -26.92
C ILE A 316 27.62 -7.78 -26.67
N ASN A 317 26.78 -6.76 -26.45
CA ASN A 317 27.24 -5.43 -26.08
C ASN A 317 27.40 -5.36 -24.54
N ASP A 318 28.54 -5.85 -24.03
CA ASP A 318 28.88 -5.81 -22.61
C ASP A 318 30.33 -5.36 -22.39
N THR A 319 30.47 -4.19 -21.80
CA THR A 319 31.77 -3.60 -21.45
C THR A 319 32.59 -4.51 -20.53
N LYS A 320 31.97 -5.28 -19.63
CA LYS A 320 32.71 -6.22 -18.76
C LYS A 320 33.32 -7.35 -19.56
N LEU A 321 32.56 -7.90 -20.52
CA LEU A 321 33.03 -8.95 -21.40
C LEU A 321 34.17 -8.43 -22.28
N ASP A 322 34.04 -7.23 -22.82
CA ASP A 322 35.06 -6.62 -23.68
C ASP A 322 36.37 -6.35 -22.91
N LEU A 323 36.29 -5.81 -21.69
CA LEU A 323 37.46 -5.63 -20.83
C LEU A 323 38.12 -6.97 -20.46
N ALA A 324 37.32 -8.03 -20.22
CA ALA A 324 37.86 -9.36 -19.92
C ALA A 324 38.60 -9.96 -21.13
N LYS A 325 38.05 -9.80 -22.35
CA LYS A 325 38.72 -10.20 -23.61
C LYS A 325 40.02 -9.44 -23.82
N GLU A 326 40.02 -8.12 -23.62
CA GLU A 326 41.23 -7.29 -23.75
C GLU A 326 42.32 -7.71 -22.75
N LYS A 327 41.93 -8.00 -21.50
CA LYS A 327 42.87 -8.47 -20.47
C LYS A 327 43.50 -9.82 -20.84
N LEU A 328 42.71 -10.77 -21.31
CA LEU A 328 43.21 -12.07 -21.79
C LEU A 328 44.17 -11.87 -22.98
N SER A 329 43.76 -11.09 -23.99
CA SER A 329 44.57 -10.81 -25.17
C SER A 329 45.91 -10.14 -24.81
N GLY A 330 45.87 -9.13 -23.93
CA GLY A 330 47.09 -8.47 -23.45
C GLY A 330 48.05 -9.42 -22.72
N MET A 331 47.52 -10.33 -21.90
CA MET A 331 48.33 -11.34 -21.21
C MET A 331 48.97 -12.32 -22.19
N LEU A 332 48.20 -12.84 -23.15
CA LEU A 332 48.68 -13.76 -24.18
C LEU A 332 49.79 -13.12 -25.03
N GLN A 333 49.64 -11.85 -25.42
CA GLN A 333 50.67 -11.13 -26.17
C GLN A 333 51.93 -10.86 -25.33
N ALA A 334 51.78 -10.57 -24.05
CA ALA A 334 52.92 -10.43 -23.13
C ALA A 334 53.69 -11.75 -22.99
N ASN A 335 52.99 -12.88 -22.85
CA ASN A 335 53.60 -14.20 -22.81
C ASN A 335 54.28 -14.57 -24.14
N LEU A 336 53.64 -14.31 -25.28
CA LEU A 336 54.24 -14.52 -26.60
C LEU A 336 55.51 -13.67 -26.78
N THR A 337 55.53 -12.44 -26.27
CA THR A 337 56.74 -11.59 -26.26
C THR A 337 57.86 -12.22 -25.46
N LYS A 338 57.58 -12.76 -24.26
CA LYS A 338 58.57 -13.48 -23.45
C LYS A 338 59.09 -14.72 -24.20
N LEU A 339 58.20 -15.51 -24.83
CA LEU A 339 58.59 -16.66 -25.64
C LEU A 339 59.51 -16.27 -26.80
N ASN A 340 59.20 -15.19 -27.50
CA ASN A 340 60.05 -14.68 -28.58
C ASN A 340 61.41 -14.23 -28.06
N GLN A 341 61.47 -13.58 -26.89
CA GLN A 341 62.73 -13.21 -26.23
C GLN A 341 63.57 -14.46 -25.90
N LYS A 342 62.95 -15.47 -25.28
CA LYS A 342 63.60 -16.74 -24.94
C LYS A 342 64.09 -17.51 -26.18
N LEU A 343 63.34 -17.47 -27.28
CA LEU A 343 63.76 -18.09 -28.53
C LEU A 343 64.94 -17.35 -29.17
N SER A 344 64.94 -16.01 -29.09
CA SER A 344 66.04 -15.18 -29.61
C SER A 344 67.31 -15.29 -28.78
N ASP A 345 67.18 -15.52 -27.47
CA ASP A 345 68.27 -15.75 -26.54
C ASP A 345 67.96 -16.93 -25.61
N PRO A 346 68.25 -18.18 -26.02
CA PRO A 346 67.97 -19.37 -25.23
C PRO A 346 68.69 -19.44 -23.88
N SER A 347 69.65 -18.54 -23.62
CA SER A 347 70.39 -18.48 -22.36
C SER A 347 69.62 -17.79 -21.22
N ILE A 348 68.58 -17.01 -21.51
CA ILE A 348 67.78 -16.33 -20.47
C ILE A 348 66.75 -17.27 -19.86
N LYS A 349 66.29 -16.97 -18.63
CA LYS A 349 65.14 -17.66 -18.03
C LYS A 349 63.91 -16.76 -18.11
N ILE A 350 62.77 -17.36 -18.41
CA ILE A 350 61.48 -16.65 -18.42
C ILE A 350 60.44 -17.42 -17.61
N SER A 351 59.47 -16.69 -17.07
CA SER A 351 58.24 -17.25 -16.52
C SER A 351 57.07 -16.66 -17.28
N LEU A 352 56.20 -17.53 -17.76
CA LEU A 352 54.90 -17.12 -18.31
C LEU A 352 53.91 -16.97 -17.16
N GLU A 353 52.92 -16.13 -17.39
CA GLU A 353 51.82 -15.97 -16.46
C GLU A 353 50.66 -16.87 -16.88
N TYR A 354 49.96 -17.48 -15.93
CA TYR A 354 48.84 -18.36 -16.24
C TYR A 354 47.63 -17.58 -16.75
N THR A 355 47.00 -18.10 -17.81
CA THR A 355 45.81 -17.49 -18.41
C THR A 355 44.49 -18.15 -18.01
N THR A 356 44.55 -19.27 -17.29
CA THR A 356 43.37 -20.08 -16.87
C THR A 356 42.30 -19.24 -16.16
N ASP A 357 42.68 -18.40 -15.19
CA ASP A 357 41.72 -17.58 -14.45
C ASP A 357 41.07 -16.48 -15.31
N LEU A 358 41.79 -16.00 -16.33
CA LEU A 358 41.26 -15.01 -17.28
C LEU A 358 40.24 -15.64 -18.22
N VAL A 359 40.50 -16.87 -18.68
CA VAL A 359 39.55 -17.67 -19.47
C VAL A 359 38.31 -17.97 -18.62
N GLN A 360 38.48 -18.38 -17.36
CA GLN A 360 37.37 -18.64 -16.46
C GLN A 360 36.52 -17.38 -16.22
N SER A 361 37.16 -16.22 -16.03
CA SER A 361 36.46 -14.94 -15.86
C SER A 361 35.56 -14.59 -17.05
N ILE A 362 36.00 -14.91 -18.28
CA ILE A 362 35.17 -14.73 -19.50
C ILE A 362 34.00 -15.73 -19.48
N ASN A 363 34.25 -16.99 -19.14
CA ASN A 363 33.23 -18.02 -19.09
C ASN A 363 32.16 -17.75 -18.04
N ASP A 364 32.52 -17.23 -16.87
CA ASP A 364 31.56 -16.86 -15.83
C ASP A 364 30.58 -15.78 -16.32
N ILE A 365 31.07 -14.81 -17.12
CA ILE A 365 30.22 -13.78 -17.75
C ILE A 365 29.28 -14.42 -18.77
N ILE A 366 29.81 -15.33 -19.60
CA ILE A 366 29.02 -16.05 -20.61
C ILE A 366 27.92 -16.91 -19.96
N ASP A 367 28.26 -17.60 -18.88
CA ASP A 367 27.33 -18.44 -18.12
C ASP A 367 26.21 -17.60 -17.51
N ALA A 368 26.51 -16.42 -16.95
CA ALA A 368 25.50 -15.48 -16.48
C ALA A 368 24.53 -15.06 -17.60
N TYR A 369 25.06 -14.74 -18.80
CA TYR A 369 24.24 -14.45 -19.97
C TYR A 369 23.38 -15.64 -20.40
N ASN A 370 23.93 -16.85 -20.37
CA ASN A 370 23.22 -18.06 -20.74
C ASN A 370 22.08 -18.37 -19.77
N VAL A 371 22.28 -18.16 -18.46
CA VAL A 371 21.22 -18.27 -17.45
C VAL A 371 20.07 -17.31 -17.75
N ASP A 372 20.35 -16.07 -18.12
CA ASP A 372 19.30 -15.09 -18.45
C ASP A 372 18.60 -15.41 -19.77
N ARG A 373 19.33 -15.92 -20.77
CA ARG A 373 18.76 -16.43 -22.03
C ARG A 373 17.85 -17.63 -21.79
N GLU A 374 18.25 -18.55 -20.92
CA GLU A 374 17.45 -19.72 -20.56
C GLU A 374 16.16 -19.28 -19.86
N LYS A 375 16.24 -18.43 -18.83
CA LYS A 375 15.05 -17.86 -18.16
C LYS A 375 14.09 -17.22 -19.16
N PHE A 376 14.61 -16.44 -20.10
CA PHE A 376 13.80 -15.84 -21.16
C PHE A 376 13.17 -16.89 -22.06
N ASN A 377 13.93 -17.88 -22.53
CA ASN A 377 13.44 -18.95 -23.39
C ASN A 377 12.35 -19.80 -22.72
N THR A 378 12.50 -20.10 -21.43
CA THR A 378 11.48 -20.79 -20.63
C THR A 378 10.20 -19.98 -20.60
N ARG A 379 10.26 -18.68 -20.31
CA ARG A 379 9.09 -17.78 -20.33
C ARG A 379 8.47 -17.66 -21.73
N LEU A 380 9.29 -17.67 -22.78
CA LEU A 380 8.80 -17.62 -24.15
C LEU A 380 8.07 -18.91 -24.53
N SER A 381 8.53 -20.06 -24.03
CA SER A 381 7.88 -21.37 -24.27
C SER A 381 6.53 -21.51 -23.57
N ASP A 382 6.37 -20.92 -22.38
CA ASP A 382 5.11 -20.80 -21.64
C ASP A 382 4.70 -19.33 -21.50
N LYS A 383 4.38 -18.72 -22.64
CA LYS A 383 4.06 -17.29 -22.70
C LYS A 383 2.80 -16.95 -21.89
N GLU A 384 1.78 -17.80 -21.93
CA GLU A 384 0.52 -17.55 -21.20
C GLU A 384 0.75 -17.62 -19.68
N GLY A 385 1.50 -18.61 -19.20
CA GLY A 385 1.90 -18.69 -17.79
C GLY A 385 2.74 -17.49 -17.36
N ALA A 386 3.72 -17.09 -18.18
CA ALA A 386 4.56 -15.92 -17.90
C ALA A 386 3.74 -14.62 -17.79
N LEU A 387 2.81 -14.37 -18.71
CA LEU A 387 1.91 -13.20 -18.65
C LEU A 387 0.97 -13.25 -17.43
N THR A 388 0.55 -14.44 -17.00
CA THR A 388 -0.25 -14.63 -15.78
C THR A 388 0.57 -14.26 -14.53
N VAL A 389 1.83 -14.66 -14.47
CA VAL A 389 2.75 -14.27 -13.39
C VAL A 389 2.98 -12.76 -13.38
N ILE A 390 3.18 -12.14 -14.55
CA ILE A 390 3.31 -10.67 -14.66
C ILE A 390 2.05 -9.98 -14.16
N LYS A 391 0.85 -10.46 -14.54
CA LYS A 391 -0.42 -9.92 -14.05
C LYS A 391 -0.54 -9.99 -12.53
N LYS A 392 -0.15 -11.11 -11.93
CA LYS A 392 -0.14 -11.26 -10.46
C LYS A 392 0.82 -10.26 -9.79
N LYS A 393 2.05 -10.16 -10.31
CA LYS A 393 3.06 -9.20 -9.82
C LYS A 393 2.62 -7.75 -9.98
N PHE A 394 1.97 -7.42 -11.09
CA PHE A 394 1.39 -6.10 -11.33
C PHE A 394 0.42 -5.71 -10.22
N TRP A 395 -0.54 -6.58 -9.88
CA TRP A 395 -1.53 -6.29 -8.83
C TRP A 395 -0.90 -6.14 -7.45
N TYR A 396 0.16 -6.89 -7.12
CA TYR A 396 0.92 -6.66 -5.90
C TYR A 396 1.50 -5.24 -5.83
N LEU A 397 2.05 -4.73 -6.93
CA LEU A 397 2.54 -3.34 -6.98
C LEU A 397 1.40 -2.32 -6.83
N VAL A 398 0.24 -2.56 -7.46
CA VAL A 398 -0.94 -1.69 -7.29
C VAL A 398 -1.40 -1.69 -5.84
N ARG A 399 -1.46 -2.86 -5.19
CA ARG A 399 -1.85 -3.01 -3.78
C ARG A 399 -0.92 -2.24 -2.84
N ILE A 400 0.39 -2.33 -3.05
CA ILE A 400 1.39 -1.59 -2.28
C ILE A 400 1.21 -0.07 -2.48
N LYS A 401 1.10 0.37 -3.73
CA LYS A 401 0.98 1.79 -4.09
C LYS A 401 -0.18 2.49 -3.36
N TYR A 402 -1.29 1.80 -3.17
CA TYR A 402 -2.49 2.35 -2.53
C TYR A 402 -2.70 1.90 -1.09
N ASP A 403 -1.76 1.18 -0.46
CA ASP A 403 -1.98 0.60 0.87
C ASP A 403 -2.27 1.63 1.96
N ALA A 404 -1.46 2.68 2.04
CA ALA A 404 -1.70 3.76 3.00
C ALA A 404 -3.06 4.43 2.75
N ALA A 405 -3.39 4.72 1.48
CA ALA A 405 -4.67 5.35 1.14
C ALA A 405 -5.89 4.49 1.46
N ILE A 406 -5.78 3.16 1.28
CA ILE A 406 -6.83 2.20 1.64
C ILE A 406 -6.98 2.11 3.17
N LYS A 407 -5.88 2.10 3.91
CA LYS A 407 -5.91 2.11 5.39
C LYS A 407 -6.59 3.37 5.92
N ASP A 408 -6.17 4.55 5.45
CA ASP A 408 -6.77 5.83 5.83
C ASP A 408 -8.26 5.88 5.49
N HIS A 409 -8.63 5.39 4.31
CA HIS A 409 -10.01 5.29 3.88
C HIS A 409 -10.84 4.37 4.79
N ASN A 410 -10.32 3.18 5.14
CA ASN A 410 -11.02 2.25 6.01
C ASN A 410 -11.29 2.85 7.40
N THR A 411 -10.30 3.51 8.01
CA THR A 411 -10.47 4.22 9.28
C THR A 411 -11.52 5.33 9.19
N LEU A 412 -11.52 6.09 8.09
CA LEU A 412 -12.53 7.13 7.85
C LEU A 412 -13.95 6.53 7.70
N ILE A 413 -14.09 5.43 6.98
CA ILE A 413 -15.38 4.75 6.79
C ILE A 413 -15.90 4.18 8.11
N GLU A 414 -15.04 3.58 8.94
CA GLU A 414 -15.41 3.12 10.28
C GLU A 414 -15.94 4.25 11.17
N SER A 415 -15.30 5.42 11.12
CA SER A 415 -15.79 6.61 11.82
C SER A 415 -17.16 7.05 11.29
N ILE A 416 -17.35 7.12 9.97
CA ILE A 416 -18.63 7.53 9.37
C ILE A 416 -19.74 6.54 9.74
N ARG A 417 -19.46 5.24 9.69
CA ARG A 417 -20.43 4.19 10.08
C ARG A 417 -20.82 4.27 11.55
N THR A 418 -19.88 4.62 12.42
CA THR A 418 -20.14 4.87 13.84
C THR A 418 -21.10 6.05 14.02
N ASP A 419 -20.89 7.14 13.27
CA ASP A 419 -21.80 8.28 13.31
C ASP A 419 -23.21 7.95 12.77
N ILE A 420 -23.30 7.16 11.69
CA ILE A 420 -24.57 6.66 11.13
C ILE A 420 -25.33 5.85 12.19
N ALA A 421 -24.66 4.87 12.81
CA ALA A 421 -25.25 4.02 13.84
C ALA A 421 -25.73 4.84 15.07
N THR A 422 -24.97 5.89 15.42
CA THR A 422 -25.35 6.82 16.50
C THR A 422 -26.62 7.59 16.12
N ALA A 423 -26.67 8.18 14.92
CA ALA A 423 -27.84 8.91 14.44
C ALA A 423 -29.09 8.03 14.33
N GLU A 424 -28.95 6.78 13.89
CA GLU A 424 -30.05 5.80 13.82
C GLU A 424 -30.58 5.42 15.22
N THR A 425 -29.68 5.32 16.21
CA THR A 425 -30.07 5.04 17.60
C THR A 425 -30.82 6.22 18.22
N GLU A 426 -30.36 7.45 17.98
CA GLU A 426 -31.02 8.67 18.43
C GLU A 426 -32.39 8.84 17.76
N GLU A 427 -32.49 8.60 16.45
CA GLU A 427 -33.76 8.64 15.71
C GLU A 427 -34.78 7.63 16.26
N LYS A 428 -34.33 6.41 16.55
CA LYS A 428 -35.18 5.39 17.18
C LYS A 428 -35.67 5.83 18.56
N THR A 429 -34.79 6.41 19.36
CA THR A 429 -35.13 6.93 20.70
C THR A 429 -36.19 8.05 20.60
N LEU A 430 -36.01 8.98 19.67
CA LEU A 430 -36.98 10.05 19.41
C LEU A 430 -38.32 9.50 18.93
N THR A 431 -38.31 8.48 18.08
CA THR A 431 -39.54 7.82 17.60
C THR A 431 -40.31 7.16 18.75
N THR A 432 -39.62 6.48 19.67
CA THR A 432 -40.25 5.93 20.87
C THR A 432 -40.80 7.02 21.80
N ALA A 433 -40.08 8.13 21.96
CA ALA A 433 -40.54 9.26 22.77
C ALA A 433 -41.80 9.91 22.18
N ILE A 434 -41.87 10.08 20.85
CA ILE A 434 -43.05 10.58 20.15
C ILE A 434 -44.24 9.64 20.36
N GLN A 435 -44.05 8.33 20.17
CA GLN A 435 -45.11 7.34 20.41
C GLN A 435 -45.65 7.42 21.84
N SER A 436 -44.77 7.58 22.84
CA SER A 436 -45.20 7.73 24.23
C SER A 436 -46.05 8.98 24.46
N GLN A 437 -45.79 10.08 23.75
CA GLN A 437 -46.63 11.29 23.81
C GLN A 437 -47.96 11.11 23.07
N GLU A 438 -47.97 10.38 21.96
CA GLU A 438 -49.20 10.01 21.26
C GLU A 438 -50.12 9.15 22.13
N ASP A 439 -49.54 8.20 22.89
CA ASP A 439 -50.28 7.37 23.84
C ASP A 439 -50.90 8.22 24.95
N ILE A 440 -50.19 9.23 25.48
CA ILE A 440 -50.73 10.22 26.44
C ILE A 440 -51.94 10.95 25.84
N ILE A 441 -51.88 11.36 24.57
CA ILE A 441 -53.00 12.03 23.89
C ILE A 441 -54.20 11.07 23.76
N ILE A 442 -53.95 9.82 23.37
CA ILE A 442 -54.99 8.80 23.21
C ILE A 442 -55.70 8.55 24.55
N ASP A 443 -54.95 8.37 25.63
CA ASP A 443 -55.51 8.08 26.94
C ASP A 443 -56.28 9.26 27.54
N ASN A 444 -55.76 10.48 27.41
CA ASN A 444 -56.48 11.67 27.88
C ASN A 444 -57.73 11.97 27.03
N ARG A 445 -57.74 11.64 25.73
CA ARG A 445 -58.96 11.76 24.91
C ARG A 445 -60.08 10.85 25.41
N LYS A 446 -59.78 9.62 25.87
CA LYS A 446 -60.78 8.70 26.44
C LYS A 446 -61.44 9.25 27.71
N ILE A 447 -60.75 10.13 28.45
CA ILE A 447 -61.29 10.78 29.66
C ILE A 447 -62.30 11.85 29.28
N ILE A 448 -62.10 12.56 28.17
CA ILE A 448 -62.97 13.66 27.72
C ILE A 448 -64.27 13.15 27.06
N THR A 449 -64.25 11.97 26.44
CA THR A 449 -65.42 11.39 25.75
C THR A 449 -66.36 10.56 26.63
N ASN A 450 -65.97 10.24 27.87
CA ASN A 450 -66.79 9.55 28.87
C ASN A 450 -67.29 10.54 29.93
#